data_AF-A0ABD6SIX6-F1
#
_entry.id   AF-A0ABD6SIX6-F1
#
_cell.length_a   1.000
_cell.length_b   1.000
_cell.length_c   1.000
_cell.angle_alpha   90.00
_cell.angle_beta   90.00
_cell.angle_gamma   90.00
#
_symmetry.space_group_name_H-M   'P 1'
#
loop_
_entity.id
_entity.type
_entity.pdbx_description
1 polymer ?
#
loop_
_entity_poly.entity_id
_entity_poly.type
_entity_poly.pdbx_seq_one_letter_code
_entity_poly.pdbx_strand_id
1 'polypeptide(L)'
;MDTATHLVMGITLGSLATLDPAIAQSDIGPQAVMLATIAGSNIPDIDTVLKLRNNAKYIRNHRGVTHSIPAVILWSFLISGISFAFFSDAPYLHLLLWSFIAVFLHVFVDIFNAYGTQALRPFTKKWVALGVINTFDTVIFFIHILAIACMLVGSHKGYTALAAYILMIIYYIERIMMHRNIRSVVHKRFKNVEKIIISPSYRFYHYHLAVVTADYYYVARWHRGNIMIYDKFDRVPFPENDIMRAAKQDENISAFLSFSPVYRWDIFDHDHYYEVRFIDLRYRSKDYYPFVAIVQLDHNLNIISSYTGWIFSEEKLRKKLELLPH
;
A
#
# COMPACT_ATOMS: atom_id res chain seq x y z
N MET A 1 1.66 -3.72 3.92
CA MET A 1 3.07 -3.97 3.66
C MET A 1 3.14 -4.88 2.47
N ASP A 2 4.21 -5.60 2.22
CA ASP A 2 4.22 -6.71 1.28
C ASP A 2 3.81 -8.01 1.98
N THR A 3 3.43 -9.01 1.19
CA THR A 3 2.96 -10.32 1.66
C THR A 3 4.02 -11.07 2.48
N ALA A 4 5.32 -10.93 2.17
CA ALA A 4 6.35 -11.66 2.90
C ALA A 4 6.54 -11.10 4.32
N THR A 5 6.47 -9.77 4.48
CA THR A 5 6.49 -9.17 5.83
C THR A 5 5.26 -9.56 6.65
N HIS A 6 4.09 -9.57 6.02
CA HIS A 6 2.85 -10.03 6.67
C HIS A 6 2.91 -11.49 7.09
N LEU A 7 3.51 -12.37 6.28
CA LEU A 7 3.73 -13.77 6.62
C LEU A 7 4.61 -13.93 7.87
N VAL A 8 5.78 -13.28 7.91
CA VAL A 8 6.69 -13.42 9.07
C VAL A 8 6.06 -12.81 10.32
N MET A 9 5.30 -11.71 10.18
CA MET A 9 4.51 -11.15 11.27
C MET A 9 3.44 -12.13 11.75
N GLY A 10 2.75 -12.84 10.86
CA GLY A 10 1.78 -13.87 11.24
C GLY A 10 2.41 -15.00 12.06
N ILE A 11 3.57 -15.50 11.64
CA ILE A 11 4.32 -16.54 12.38
C ILE A 11 4.73 -16.06 13.77
N THR A 12 5.26 -14.85 13.87
CA THR A 12 5.64 -14.28 15.17
C THR A 12 4.42 -13.96 16.03
N LEU A 13 3.27 -13.59 15.44
CA LEU A 13 2.03 -13.36 16.18
C LEU A 13 1.48 -14.66 16.77
N GLY A 14 1.48 -15.75 15.99
CA GLY A 14 1.14 -17.09 16.50
C GLY A 14 2.09 -17.54 17.60
N SER A 15 3.37 -17.18 17.50
CA SER A 15 4.34 -17.43 18.56
C SER A 15 4.07 -16.58 19.81
N LEU A 16 3.69 -15.32 19.65
CA LEU A 16 3.27 -14.44 20.76
C LEU A 16 2.04 -14.99 21.48
N ALA A 17 1.10 -15.57 20.73
CA ALA A 17 -0.10 -16.17 21.28
C ALA A 17 0.16 -17.34 22.24
N THR A 18 1.36 -17.93 22.23
CA THR A 18 1.76 -18.94 23.22
C THR A 18 1.96 -18.38 24.64
N LEU A 19 1.93 -17.06 24.83
CA LEU A 19 1.86 -16.43 26.15
C LEU A 19 0.44 -16.41 26.73
N ASP A 20 -0.58 -16.66 25.90
CA ASP A 20 -1.97 -16.78 26.35
C ASP A 20 -2.18 -18.13 27.04
N PRO A 21 -2.53 -18.19 28.34
CA PRO A 21 -2.65 -19.45 29.06
C PRO A 21 -3.66 -20.41 28.46
N ALA A 22 -4.78 -19.91 27.90
CA ALA A 22 -5.80 -20.78 27.30
C ALA A 22 -5.26 -21.49 26.06
N ILE A 23 -4.43 -20.80 25.28
CA ILE A 23 -3.74 -21.37 24.12
C ILE A 23 -2.64 -22.32 24.58
N ALA A 24 -1.80 -21.91 25.53
CA ALA A 24 -0.62 -22.66 25.95
C ALA A 24 -0.96 -23.97 26.69
N GLN A 25 -2.08 -24.01 27.42
CA GLN A 25 -2.54 -25.19 28.16
C GLN A 25 -3.33 -26.17 27.28
N SER A 26 -3.74 -25.77 26.08
CA SER A 26 -4.41 -26.66 25.12
C SER A 26 -3.38 -27.41 24.29
N ASP A 27 -3.52 -28.74 24.19
CA ASP A 27 -2.60 -29.60 23.42
C ASP A 27 -2.52 -29.21 21.93
N ILE A 28 -3.62 -28.67 21.39
CA ILE A 28 -3.77 -28.31 19.97
C ILE A 28 -3.88 -26.78 19.74
N GLY A 29 -4.02 -26.01 20.82
CA GLY A 29 -4.19 -24.55 20.79
C GLY A 29 -3.07 -23.81 20.05
N PRO A 30 -1.77 -24.10 20.31
CA PRO A 30 -0.66 -23.43 19.63
C PRO A 30 -0.65 -23.66 18.11
N GLN A 31 -1.04 -24.85 17.65
CA GLN A 31 -1.11 -25.22 16.23
C GLN A 31 -2.29 -24.49 15.56
N ALA A 32 -3.45 -24.50 16.21
CA ALA A 32 -4.64 -23.78 15.75
C ALA A 32 -4.38 -22.27 15.63
N VAL A 33 -3.79 -21.66 16.66
CA VAL A 33 -3.53 -20.21 16.64
C VAL A 33 -2.45 -19.83 15.63
N MET A 34 -1.47 -20.70 15.38
CA MET A 34 -0.46 -20.48 14.34
C MET A 34 -1.10 -20.45 12.95
N LEU A 35 -1.98 -21.41 12.64
CA LEU A 35 -2.74 -21.40 11.39
C LEU A 35 -3.58 -20.12 11.26
N ALA A 36 -4.32 -19.78 12.32
CA ALA A 36 -5.20 -18.62 12.34
C ALA A 36 -4.45 -17.29 12.18
N THR A 37 -3.31 -17.12 12.84
CA THR A 37 -2.50 -15.89 12.75
C THR A 37 -1.80 -15.76 11.41
N ILE A 38 -1.24 -16.82 10.84
CA ILE A 38 -0.67 -16.80 9.48
C ILE A 38 -1.75 -16.47 8.44
N ALA A 39 -2.90 -17.15 8.49
CA ALA A 39 -4.01 -16.89 7.58
C ALA A 39 -4.57 -15.48 7.76
N GLY A 40 -4.80 -15.05 9.00
CA GLY A 40 -5.32 -13.73 9.34
C GLY A 40 -4.41 -12.59 8.93
N SER A 41 -3.10 -12.77 9.06
CA SER A 41 -2.13 -11.78 8.61
C SER A 41 -2.01 -11.68 7.08
N ASN A 42 -2.63 -12.55 6.28
CA ASN A 42 -2.53 -12.51 4.82
C ASN A 42 -3.88 -12.35 4.11
N ILE A 43 -4.99 -12.77 4.72
CA ILE A 43 -6.30 -12.81 4.07
C ILE A 43 -6.78 -11.45 3.52
N PRO A 44 -6.47 -10.27 4.09
CA PRO A 44 -6.97 -9.02 3.51
C PRO A 44 -6.38 -8.74 2.10
N ASP A 45 -5.19 -9.26 1.81
CA ASP A 45 -4.51 -9.14 0.52
C ASP A 45 -4.95 -10.20 -0.52
N ILE A 46 -5.98 -11.01 -0.23
CA ILE A 46 -6.55 -11.96 -1.20
C ILE A 46 -7.13 -11.26 -2.46
N ASP A 47 -7.42 -9.96 -2.36
CA ASP A 47 -7.82 -9.12 -3.49
C ASP A 47 -6.74 -8.95 -4.56
N THR A 48 -5.50 -9.38 -4.29
CA THR A 48 -4.44 -9.48 -5.31
C THR A 48 -4.82 -10.42 -6.45
N VAL A 49 -5.73 -11.37 -6.24
CA VAL A 49 -6.33 -12.21 -7.29
C VAL A 49 -7.01 -11.36 -8.39
N LEU A 50 -7.48 -10.14 -8.07
CA LEU A 50 -8.05 -9.22 -9.07
C LEU A 50 -7.04 -8.80 -10.16
N LYS A 51 -5.72 -8.93 -9.91
CA LYS A 51 -4.69 -8.75 -10.95
C LYS A 51 -4.90 -9.68 -12.13
N LEU A 52 -5.42 -10.90 -11.89
CA LEU A 52 -5.70 -11.87 -12.94
C LEU A 52 -6.86 -11.42 -13.85
N ARG A 53 -7.72 -10.51 -13.39
CA ARG A 53 -8.86 -10.01 -14.16
C ARG A 53 -8.51 -8.77 -14.99
N ASN A 54 -8.04 -7.71 -14.35
CA ASN A 54 -7.60 -6.46 -15.01
C ASN A 54 -6.84 -5.59 -13.99
N ASN A 55 -5.74 -4.95 -14.42
CA ASN A 55 -4.95 -4.03 -13.60
C ASN A 55 -5.75 -2.82 -13.10
N ALA A 56 -6.69 -2.27 -13.89
CA ALA A 56 -7.56 -1.18 -13.44
C ALA A 56 -8.42 -1.60 -12.24
N LYS A 57 -9.02 -2.79 -12.30
CA LYS A 57 -9.81 -3.36 -11.21
C LYS A 57 -8.97 -3.66 -9.99
N TYR A 58 -7.74 -4.15 -10.18
CA TYR A 58 -6.80 -4.33 -9.07
C TYR A 58 -6.49 -2.98 -8.40
N ILE A 59 -6.02 -1.96 -9.15
CA ILE A 59 -5.65 -0.66 -8.57
C ILE A 59 -6.81 0.01 -7.85
N ARG A 60 -8.03 -0.12 -8.40
CA ARG A 60 -9.23 0.50 -7.80
C ARG A 60 -9.68 -0.18 -6.50
N ASN A 61 -9.50 -1.49 -6.38
CA ASN A 61 -10.11 -2.27 -5.31
C ASN A 61 -9.12 -2.88 -4.31
N HIS A 62 -7.84 -3.02 -4.69
CA HIS A 62 -6.80 -3.56 -3.81
C HIS A 62 -6.67 -2.67 -2.57
N ARG A 63 -6.71 -3.26 -1.38
CA ARG A 63 -6.74 -2.53 -0.10
C ARG A 63 -7.99 -1.68 0.13
N GLY A 64 -9.04 -1.96 -0.64
CA GLY A 64 -10.35 -1.33 -0.54
C GLY A 64 -11.28 -2.10 0.39
N VAL A 65 -12.17 -2.90 -0.19
CA VAL A 65 -13.25 -3.59 0.53
C VAL A 65 -12.70 -4.63 1.52
N THR A 66 -11.69 -5.41 1.12
CA THR A 66 -11.09 -6.49 1.92
C THR A 66 -10.40 -6.00 3.19
N HIS A 67 -10.09 -4.71 3.26
CA HIS A 67 -9.43 -4.07 4.40
C HIS A 67 -10.40 -3.23 5.25
N SER A 68 -11.70 -3.26 4.94
CA SER A 68 -12.72 -2.49 5.66
C SER A 68 -13.07 -3.08 7.03
N ILE A 69 -13.71 -2.30 7.92
CA ILE A 69 -14.16 -2.78 9.23
C ILE A 69 -15.04 -4.04 9.11
N PRO A 70 -16.07 -4.10 8.23
CA PRO A 70 -16.85 -5.32 8.04
C PRO A 70 -16.01 -6.52 7.57
N ALA A 71 -15.02 -6.29 6.70
CA ALA A 71 -14.15 -7.34 6.22
C ALA A 71 -13.23 -7.87 7.33
N VAL A 72 -12.68 -7.00 8.19
CA VAL A 72 -11.89 -7.41 9.36
C VAL A 72 -12.70 -8.37 10.25
N ILE A 73 -13.94 -8.01 10.55
CA ILE A 73 -14.84 -8.84 11.36
C ILE A 73 -15.13 -10.17 10.65
N LEU A 74 -15.54 -10.12 9.38
CA LEU A 74 -15.87 -11.31 8.58
C LEU A 74 -14.70 -12.29 8.51
N TRP A 75 -13.52 -11.80 8.18
CA TRP A 75 -12.31 -12.62 8.09
C TRP A 75 -11.94 -13.26 9.42
N SER A 76 -12.11 -12.53 10.53
CA SER A 76 -11.83 -13.04 11.87
C SER A 76 -12.67 -14.28 12.18
N PHE A 77 -13.99 -14.21 11.94
CA PHE A 77 -14.90 -15.34 12.14
C PHE A 77 -14.66 -16.49 11.16
N LEU A 78 -14.38 -16.17 9.88
CA LEU A 78 -14.12 -17.19 8.87
C LEU A 78 -12.86 -17.99 9.22
N ILE A 79 -11.76 -17.30 9.56
CA ILE A 79 -10.49 -17.95 9.86
C ILE A 79 -10.57 -18.73 11.17
N SER A 80 -11.17 -18.17 12.21
CA SER A 80 -11.33 -18.89 13.47
C SER A 80 -12.21 -20.13 13.30
N GLY A 81 -13.29 -20.03 12.51
CA GLY A 81 -14.17 -21.16 12.19
C GLY A 81 -13.47 -22.26 11.39
N ILE A 82 -12.74 -21.89 10.33
CA ILE A 82 -11.95 -22.85 9.53
C ILE A 82 -10.88 -23.51 10.39
N SER A 83 -10.13 -22.73 11.17
CA SER A 83 -9.09 -23.27 12.03
C SER A 83 -9.67 -24.18 13.11
N PHE A 84 -10.82 -23.83 13.70
CA PHE A 84 -11.51 -24.68 14.68
C PHE A 84 -12.02 -25.99 14.05
N ALA A 85 -12.45 -25.98 12.78
CA ALA A 85 -12.87 -27.20 12.10
C ALA A 85 -11.73 -28.23 11.93
N PHE A 86 -10.48 -27.78 11.82
CA PHE A 86 -9.29 -28.65 11.79
C PHE A 86 -8.76 -28.99 13.19
N PHE A 87 -9.08 -28.18 14.20
CA PHE A 87 -8.55 -28.26 15.56
C PHE A 87 -9.68 -28.06 16.58
N SER A 88 -10.63 -28.99 16.64
CA SER A 88 -11.92 -28.87 17.34
C SER A 88 -11.84 -28.70 18.86
N ASP A 89 -10.70 -29.03 19.47
CA ASP A 89 -10.47 -28.89 20.92
C ASP A 89 -9.72 -27.60 21.28
N ALA A 90 -9.40 -26.75 20.30
CA ALA A 90 -8.78 -25.46 20.54
C ALA A 90 -9.75 -24.50 21.25
N PRO A 91 -9.28 -23.62 22.15
CA PRO A 91 -10.13 -22.65 22.83
C PRO A 91 -10.69 -21.62 21.83
N TYR A 92 -11.91 -21.84 21.36
CA TYR A 92 -12.50 -21.09 20.24
C TYR A 92 -12.51 -19.58 20.42
N LEU A 93 -12.83 -19.08 21.63
CA LEU A 93 -12.87 -17.63 21.88
C LEU A 93 -11.48 -16.99 21.77
N HIS A 94 -10.44 -17.68 22.21
CA HIS A 94 -9.06 -17.20 22.07
C HIS A 94 -8.59 -17.33 20.62
N LEU A 95 -9.00 -18.37 19.91
CA LEU A 95 -8.74 -18.51 18.48
C LEU A 95 -9.39 -17.36 17.67
N LEU A 96 -10.63 -17.00 17.99
CA LEU A 96 -11.32 -15.85 17.41
C LEU A 96 -10.61 -14.53 17.75
N LEU A 97 -10.18 -14.34 19.00
CA LEU A 97 -9.42 -13.17 19.44
C LEU A 97 -8.11 -13.02 18.65
N TRP A 98 -7.30 -14.07 18.58
CA TRP A 98 -6.02 -14.04 17.86
C TRP A 98 -6.20 -13.93 16.34
N SER A 99 -7.25 -14.51 15.78
CA SER A 99 -7.65 -14.27 14.38
C SER A 99 -7.97 -12.80 14.14
N PHE A 100 -8.74 -12.19 15.04
CA PHE A 100 -9.07 -10.77 14.98
C PHE A 100 -7.83 -9.88 15.10
N ILE A 101 -6.95 -10.14 16.07
CA ILE A 101 -5.69 -9.41 16.22
C ILE A 101 -4.85 -9.52 14.94
N ALA A 102 -4.75 -10.72 14.33
CA ALA A 102 -3.97 -10.92 13.12
C ALA A 102 -4.49 -10.09 11.92
N VAL A 103 -5.81 -10.15 11.68
CA VAL A 103 -6.45 -9.41 10.59
C VAL A 103 -6.42 -7.90 10.85
N PHE A 104 -6.71 -7.49 12.08
CA PHE A 104 -6.63 -6.10 12.50
C PHE A 104 -5.23 -5.53 12.33
N LEU A 105 -4.21 -6.25 12.81
CA LEU A 105 -2.83 -5.81 12.74
C LEU A 105 -2.36 -5.64 11.30
N HIS A 106 -2.74 -6.55 10.39
CA HIS A 106 -2.48 -6.40 8.95
C HIS A 106 -3.02 -5.07 8.43
N VAL A 107 -4.32 -4.81 8.62
CA VAL A 107 -4.94 -3.57 8.12
C VAL A 107 -4.34 -2.34 8.79
N PHE A 108 -4.05 -2.42 10.09
CA PHE A 108 -3.47 -1.34 10.88
C PHE A 108 -2.09 -0.94 10.36
N VAL A 109 -1.17 -1.89 10.15
CA VAL A 109 0.18 -1.56 9.65
C VAL A 109 0.16 -1.04 8.21
N ASP A 110 -0.81 -1.46 7.40
CA ASP A 110 -0.98 -0.99 6.03
C ASP A 110 -1.38 0.50 5.93
N ILE A 111 -2.06 1.03 6.94
CA ILE A 111 -2.37 2.47 7.04
C ILE A 111 -1.09 3.32 7.11
N PHE A 112 -0.01 2.78 7.69
CA PHE A 112 1.26 3.51 7.83
C PHE A 112 2.08 3.56 6.54
N ASN A 113 1.65 2.88 5.48
CA ASN A 113 2.27 2.93 4.18
C ASN A 113 1.82 4.21 3.40
N ALA A 114 2.63 4.63 2.42
CA ALA A 114 2.31 5.72 1.48
C ALA A 114 1.16 5.38 0.50
N TYR A 115 0.85 4.09 0.30
CA TYR A 115 -0.31 3.64 -0.50
C TYR A 115 -1.62 3.74 0.31
N GLY A 116 -1.58 3.37 1.59
CA GLY A 116 -2.74 3.35 2.48
C GLY A 116 -3.78 2.27 2.19
N THR A 117 -4.91 2.37 2.89
CA THR A 117 -6.06 1.46 2.78
C THR A 117 -7.38 2.22 2.91
N GLN A 118 -8.50 1.63 2.48
CA GLN A 118 -9.84 2.13 2.79
C GLN A 118 -10.38 1.56 4.12
N ALA A 119 -9.53 1.54 5.16
CA ALA A 119 -9.84 0.90 6.44
C ALA A 119 -11.13 1.39 7.11
N LEU A 120 -11.51 2.66 6.89
CA LEU A 120 -12.68 3.28 7.52
C LEU A 120 -14.02 3.01 6.81
N ARG A 121 -14.07 2.10 5.82
CA ARG A 121 -15.34 1.67 5.23
C ARG A 121 -16.17 0.89 6.28
N PRO A 122 -17.50 1.09 6.33
CA PRO A 122 -18.33 1.79 5.34
C PRO A 122 -18.50 3.30 5.57
N PHE A 123 -17.98 3.88 6.64
CA PHE A 123 -18.19 5.30 6.98
C PHE A 123 -17.61 6.26 5.95
N THR A 124 -16.44 5.93 5.38
CA THR A 124 -15.85 6.72 4.29
C THR A 124 -15.10 5.84 3.29
N LYS A 125 -15.08 6.26 2.02
CA LYS A 125 -14.30 5.63 0.94
C LYS A 125 -12.91 6.27 0.77
N LYS A 126 -12.53 7.21 1.65
CA LYS A 126 -11.22 7.88 1.60
C LYS A 126 -10.10 6.88 1.90
N TRP A 127 -9.02 6.99 1.15
CA TRP A 127 -7.77 6.27 1.42
C TRP A 127 -7.05 6.91 2.60
N VAL A 128 -6.71 6.11 3.60
CA VAL A 128 -5.92 6.53 4.76
C VAL A 128 -4.50 6.03 4.56
N ALA A 129 -3.57 6.97 4.32
CA ALA A 129 -2.15 6.70 4.09
C ALA A 129 -1.31 7.67 4.91
N LEU A 130 -0.56 7.18 5.89
CA LEU A 130 0.28 8.04 6.75
C LEU A 130 1.70 8.22 6.21
N GLY A 131 2.18 7.34 5.32
CA GLY A 131 3.49 7.49 4.67
C GLY A 131 4.70 7.37 5.61
N VAL A 132 4.57 6.61 6.70
CA VAL A 132 5.59 6.45 7.75
C VAL A 132 6.57 5.31 7.44
N ILE A 133 6.09 4.20 6.89
CA ILE A 133 6.89 3.02 6.56
C ILE A 133 6.86 2.69 5.06
N ASN A 134 7.87 1.95 4.60
CA ASN A 134 7.91 1.48 3.23
C ASN A 134 6.94 0.30 3.05
N THR A 135 6.46 0.05 1.82
CA THR A 135 5.72 -1.17 1.49
C THR A 135 6.49 -2.42 1.86
N PHE A 136 7.75 -2.52 1.44
CA PHE A 136 8.69 -3.54 1.89
C PHE A 136 9.67 -2.88 2.84
N ASP A 137 9.37 -2.94 4.14
CA ASP A 137 10.21 -2.36 5.16
C ASP A 137 11.21 -3.39 5.68
N THR A 138 12.44 -3.33 5.14
CA THR A 138 13.51 -4.29 5.46
C THR A 138 13.78 -4.44 6.95
N VAL A 139 13.65 -3.37 7.74
CA VAL A 139 13.93 -3.42 9.18
C VAL A 139 12.86 -4.25 9.89
N ILE A 140 11.58 -4.00 9.60
CA ILE A 140 10.48 -4.78 10.17
C ILE A 140 10.59 -6.24 9.74
N PHE A 141 10.88 -6.50 8.47
CA PHE A 141 11.07 -7.86 7.96
C PHE A 141 12.17 -8.61 8.71
N PHE A 142 13.35 -8.00 8.87
CA PHE A 142 14.48 -8.64 9.55
C PHE A 142 14.30 -8.78 11.06
N ILE A 143 13.59 -7.86 11.73
CA ILE A 143 13.22 -8.02 13.15
C ILE A 143 12.46 -9.34 13.35
N HIS A 144 11.46 -9.61 12.51
CA HIS A 144 10.63 -10.82 12.64
C HIS A 144 11.37 -12.07 12.15
N ILE A 145 12.15 -12.00 11.08
CA ILE A 145 13.01 -13.12 10.65
C ILE A 145 14.02 -13.50 11.72
N LEU A 146 14.67 -12.53 12.37
CA LEU A 146 15.61 -12.79 13.45
C LEU A 146 14.90 -13.43 14.65
N ALA A 147 13.70 -12.95 15.00
CA ALA A 147 12.89 -13.56 16.06
C ALA A 147 12.56 -15.02 15.74
N ILE A 148 12.15 -15.31 14.50
CA ILE A 148 11.90 -16.69 14.04
C ILE A 148 13.16 -17.54 14.13
N ALA A 149 14.31 -17.05 13.67
CA ALA A 149 15.58 -17.76 13.77
C ALA A 149 15.97 -18.05 15.23
N CYS A 150 15.82 -17.08 16.13
CA CYS A 150 16.04 -17.27 17.57
C CYS A 150 15.12 -18.35 18.14
N MET A 151 13.84 -18.39 17.74
CA MET A 151 12.90 -19.42 18.20
C MET A 151 13.27 -20.82 17.68
N LEU A 152 13.79 -20.92 16.46
CA LEU A 152 14.25 -22.18 15.87
C LEU A 152 15.49 -22.76 16.58
N VAL A 153 16.36 -21.91 17.13
CA VAL A 153 17.54 -22.33 17.91
C VAL A 153 17.25 -22.53 19.41
N GLY A 154 15.97 -22.48 19.82
CA GLY A 154 15.53 -22.87 21.17
C GLY A 154 15.20 -21.73 22.13
N SER A 155 15.16 -20.47 21.69
CA SER A 155 14.65 -19.38 22.55
C SER A 155 13.16 -19.53 22.84
N HIS A 156 12.70 -18.94 23.96
CA HIS A 156 11.30 -18.99 24.34
C HIS A 156 10.41 -18.27 23.30
N LYS A 157 9.47 -18.99 22.70
CA LYS A 157 8.64 -18.51 21.57
C LYS A 157 7.89 -17.20 21.88
N GLY A 158 7.10 -17.22 22.95
CA GLY A 158 6.29 -16.07 23.37
C GLY A 158 7.10 -14.79 23.63
N TYR A 159 8.08 -14.85 24.54
CA TYR A 159 8.90 -13.67 24.88
C TYR A 159 9.78 -13.17 23.73
N THR A 160 10.28 -14.07 22.86
CA THR A 160 11.04 -13.66 21.67
C THR A 160 10.17 -12.91 20.67
N ALA A 161 8.94 -13.39 20.44
CA ALA A 161 7.97 -12.68 19.63
C ALA A 161 7.56 -11.34 20.26
N LEU A 162 7.36 -11.29 21.58
CA LEU A 162 7.05 -10.06 22.30
C LEU A 162 8.16 -9.01 22.11
N ALA A 163 9.42 -9.42 22.24
CA ALA A 163 10.57 -8.56 22.00
C ALA A 163 10.58 -8.02 20.56
N ALA A 164 10.26 -8.86 19.56
CA ALA A 164 10.16 -8.45 18.16
C ALA A 164 9.10 -7.34 17.96
N TYR A 165 7.91 -7.49 18.57
CA TYR A 165 6.86 -6.47 18.51
C TYR A 165 7.23 -5.19 19.25
N ILE A 166 7.91 -5.27 20.39
CA ILE A 166 8.43 -4.09 21.10
C ILE A 166 9.45 -3.34 20.24
N LEU A 167 10.40 -4.06 19.61
CA LEU A 167 11.38 -3.46 18.70
C LEU A 167 10.70 -2.83 17.48
N MET A 168 9.66 -3.47 16.94
CA MET A 168 8.85 -2.90 15.87
C MET A 168 8.17 -1.60 16.34
N ILE A 169 7.57 -1.56 17.53
CA ILE A 169 6.94 -0.33 18.06
C ILE A 169 7.97 0.80 18.19
N ILE A 170 9.15 0.52 18.75
CA ILE A 170 10.25 1.49 18.85
C ILE A 170 10.63 2.02 17.46
N TYR A 171 10.77 1.12 16.48
CA TYR A 171 11.05 1.49 15.09
C TYR A 171 9.96 2.40 14.50
N TYR A 172 8.69 2.13 14.76
CA TYR A 172 7.58 3.00 14.33
C TYR A 172 7.66 4.39 14.96
N ILE A 173 7.98 4.49 16.25
CA ILE A 173 8.15 5.79 16.94
C ILE A 173 9.25 6.61 16.27
N GLU A 174 10.41 6.00 16.02
CA GLU A 174 11.53 6.64 15.30
C GLU A 174 11.10 7.12 13.91
N ARG A 175 10.41 6.28 13.13
CA ARG A 175 9.92 6.64 11.79
C ARG A 175 8.91 7.77 11.82
N ILE A 176 8.01 7.80 12.81
CA ILE A 176 7.05 8.89 13.02
C ILE A 176 7.78 10.19 13.35
N MET A 177 8.77 10.15 14.24
CA MET A 177 9.58 11.32 14.59
C MET A 177 10.33 11.88 13.37
N MET A 178 10.95 11.02 12.57
CA MET A 178 11.59 11.41 11.31
C MET A 178 10.59 12.02 10.33
N HIS A 179 9.43 11.39 10.15
CA HIS A 179 8.37 11.90 9.28
C HIS A 179 7.89 13.29 9.70
N ARG A 180 7.70 13.53 11.01
CA ARG A 180 7.35 14.86 11.56
C ARG A 180 8.45 15.88 11.34
N ASN A 181 9.72 15.49 11.52
CA ASN A 181 10.87 16.37 11.26
C ASN A 181 10.94 16.80 9.79
N ILE A 182 10.86 15.84 8.86
CA ILE A 182 10.84 16.11 7.41
C ILE A 182 9.71 17.08 7.08
N ARG A 183 8.50 16.81 7.59
CA ARG A 183 7.34 17.69 7.39
C ARG A 183 7.63 19.11 7.88
N SER A 184 8.23 19.28 9.06
CA SER A 184 8.60 20.60 9.59
C SER A 184 9.58 21.34 8.68
N VAL A 185 10.63 20.66 8.21
CA VAL A 185 11.65 21.27 7.33
C VAL A 185 11.07 21.64 5.97
N VAL A 186 10.17 20.83 5.41
CA VAL A 186 9.47 21.16 4.15
C VAL A 186 8.65 22.44 4.30
N HIS A 187 7.87 22.61 5.38
CA HIS A 187 7.08 23.83 5.58
C HIS A 187 7.95 25.08 5.79
N LYS A 188 9.18 24.93 6.29
CA LYS A 188 10.14 26.04 6.41
C LYS A 188 10.76 26.41 5.06
N ARG A 189 10.95 25.44 4.16
CA ARG A 189 11.63 25.64 2.87
C ARG A 189 10.71 26.08 1.74
N PHE A 190 9.48 25.57 1.72
CA PHE A 190 8.50 25.87 0.67
C PHE A 190 7.40 26.78 1.21
N LYS A 191 7.01 27.79 0.42
CA LYS A 191 5.88 28.68 0.73
C LYS A 191 4.57 28.05 0.24
N ASN A 192 3.46 28.38 0.91
CA ASN A 192 2.09 27.99 0.49
C ASN A 192 1.93 26.48 0.22
N VAL A 193 2.45 25.65 1.11
CA VAL A 193 2.34 24.18 0.99
C VAL A 193 0.92 23.75 1.34
N GLU A 194 0.21 23.18 0.37
CA GLU A 194 -1.14 22.62 0.56
C GLU A 194 -1.09 21.16 1.03
N LYS A 195 -0.16 20.40 0.45
CA LYS A 195 -0.04 18.95 0.72
C LYS A 195 1.40 18.50 0.58
N ILE A 196 1.78 17.54 1.42
CA ILE A 196 3.08 16.87 1.33
C ILE A 196 2.81 15.37 1.34
N ILE A 197 3.42 14.67 0.39
CA ILE A 197 3.51 13.22 0.40
C ILE A 197 4.95 12.86 0.68
N ILE A 198 5.15 12.10 1.75
CA ILE A 198 6.45 11.61 2.19
C ILE A 198 6.40 10.10 2.06
N SER A 199 7.29 9.54 1.25
CA SER A 199 7.36 8.12 0.96
C SER A 199 8.76 7.60 1.32
N PRO A 200 8.92 6.84 2.41
CA PRO A 200 10.21 6.28 2.78
C PRO A 200 10.74 5.30 1.74
N SER A 201 12.05 5.25 1.58
CA SER A 201 12.76 4.24 0.79
C SER A 201 13.10 3.01 1.65
N TYR A 202 13.63 1.97 1.00
CA TYR A 202 14.25 0.83 1.69
C TYR A 202 15.49 1.26 2.50
N ARG A 203 16.16 2.34 2.09
CA ARG A 203 17.24 2.96 2.87
C ARG A 203 16.63 3.86 3.95
N PHE A 204 16.95 3.58 5.20
CA PHE A 204 16.35 4.22 6.38
C PHE A 204 16.29 5.76 6.32
N TYR A 205 17.37 6.44 5.93
CA TYR A 205 17.44 7.91 5.87
C TYR A 205 17.02 8.55 4.52
N HIS A 206 16.47 7.76 3.59
CA HIS A 206 16.08 8.26 2.26
C HIS A 206 14.56 8.29 2.13
N TYR A 207 14.02 9.44 1.73
CA TYR A 207 12.59 9.59 1.48
C TYR A 207 12.36 10.29 0.13
N HIS A 208 11.33 9.87 -0.58
CA HIS A 208 10.79 10.60 -1.72
C HIS A 208 9.73 11.59 -1.21
N LEU A 209 9.74 12.78 -1.77
CA LEU A 209 8.85 13.87 -1.40
C LEU A 209 8.12 14.34 -2.65
N ALA A 210 6.79 14.43 -2.57
CA ALA A 210 6.00 15.21 -3.51
C ALA A 210 5.33 16.35 -2.72
N VAL A 211 5.76 17.58 -2.98
CA VAL A 211 5.24 18.78 -2.31
C VAL A 211 4.30 19.49 -3.28
N VAL A 212 3.05 19.66 -2.85
CA VAL A 212 2.02 20.39 -3.58
C VAL A 212 1.91 21.77 -2.97
N THR A 213 2.10 22.78 -3.80
CA THR A 213 1.87 24.19 -3.46
C THR A 213 0.70 24.73 -4.29
N ALA A 214 0.31 25.98 -4.06
CA ALA A 214 -0.71 26.66 -4.86
C ALA A 214 -0.39 26.58 -6.37
N ASP A 215 0.85 26.88 -6.74
CA ASP A 215 1.24 27.07 -8.14
C ASP A 215 2.03 25.91 -8.73
N TYR A 216 2.68 25.08 -7.91
CA TYR A 216 3.64 24.08 -8.36
C TYR A 216 3.54 22.73 -7.66
N TYR A 217 3.91 21.69 -8.40
CA TYR A 217 4.33 20.39 -7.87
C TYR A 217 5.85 20.32 -7.82
N TYR A 218 6.42 20.01 -6.66
CA TYR A 218 7.85 19.74 -6.51
C TYR A 218 8.08 18.26 -6.22
N VAL A 219 8.98 17.65 -7.00
CA VAL A 219 9.46 16.29 -6.75
C VAL A 219 10.86 16.39 -6.18
N ALA A 220 11.02 15.92 -4.95
CA ALA A 220 12.25 16.04 -4.19
C ALA A 220 12.61 14.74 -3.47
N ARG A 221 13.84 14.66 -2.95
CA ARG A 221 14.24 13.63 -2.00
C ARG A 221 14.80 14.24 -0.74
N TRP A 222 14.53 13.57 0.36
CA TRP A 222 15.21 13.79 1.62
C TRP A 222 16.38 12.82 1.76
N HIS A 223 17.54 13.33 2.13
CA HIS A 223 18.69 12.53 2.52
C HIS A 223 19.43 13.20 3.67
N ARG A 224 19.48 12.53 4.84
CA ARG A 224 20.27 12.95 6.02
C ARG A 224 20.16 14.45 6.36
N GLY A 225 18.95 15.01 6.42
CA GLY A 225 18.73 16.42 6.76
C GLY A 225 18.54 17.36 5.56
N ASN A 226 18.89 16.92 4.35
CA ASN A 226 18.88 17.76 3.16
C ASN A 226 17.72 17.42 2.23
N ILE A 227 17.11 18.47 1.65
CA ILE A 227 16.09 18.36 0.60
C ILE A 227 16.76 18.66 -0.74
N MET A 228 16.77 17.66 -1.63
CA MET A 228 17.21 17.80 -3.03
C MET A 228 15.99 17.84 -3.94
N ILE A 229 15.76 18.95 -4.63
CA ILE A 229 14.68 19.08 -5.61
C ILE A 229 15.20 18.54 -6.94
N TYR A 230 14.44 17.61 -7.56
CA TYR A 230 14.77 17.06 -8.86
C TYR A 230 13.96 17.72 -9.96
N ASP A 231 12.64 17.83 -9.76
CA ASP A 231 11.73 18.34 -10.77
C ASP A 231 10.74 19.32 -10.15
N LYS A 232 10.32 20.29 -10.97
CA LYS A 232 9.32 21.30 -10.66
C LYS A 232 8.34 21.37 -11.84
N PHE A 233 7.05 21.23 -11.58
CA PHE A 233 5.99 21.31 -12.59
C PHE A 233 4.97 22.35 -12.19
N ASP A 234 4.43 23.08 -13.17
CA ASP A 234 3.29 23.96 -12.98
C ASP A 234 2.04 23.15 -12.63
N ARG A 235 1.24 23.67 -11.70
CA ARG A 235 -0.04 23.09 -11.33
C ARG A 235 -1.13 23.64 -12.24
N VAL A 236 -1.28 23.00 -13.39
CA VAL A 236 -2.28 23.40 -14.39
C VAL A 236 -3.61 22.69 -14.10
N PRO A 237 -4.73 23.44 -13.93
CA PRO A 237 -6.05 22.82 -13.82
C PRO A 237 -6.40 22.07 -15.11
N PHE A 238 -7.38 21.17 -15.03
CA PHE A 238 -7.83 20.47 -16.22
C PHE A 238 -8.38 21.44 -17.27
N PRO A 239 -8.11 21.21 -18.56
CA PRO A 239 -8.72 22.00 -19.61
C PRO A 239 -10.21 21.65 -19.64
N GLU A 240 -11.06 22.66 -19.83
CA GLU A 240 -12.50 22.49 -20.01
C GLU A 240 -12.84 22.11 -21.46
N ASN A 241 -12.11 21.14 -22.03
CA ASN A 241 -12.34 20.65 -23.38
C ASN A 241 -13.02 19.27 -23.39
N ASP A 242 -13.62 18.93 -24.53
CA ASP A 242 -14.36 17.67 -24.68
C ASP A 242 -13.42 16.45 -24.64
N ILE A 243 -12.18 16.59 -25.10
CA ILE A 243 -11.12 15.56 -25.04
C ILE A 243 -10.90 15.10 -23.59
N MET A 244 -10.66 16.03 -22.65
CA MET A 244 -10.44 15.71 -21.24
C MET A 244 -11.71 15.15 -20.59
N ARG A 245 -12.89 15.60 -21.02
CA ARG A 245 -14.17 15.08 -20.51
C ARG A 245 -14.38 13.63 -20.94
N ALA A 246 -14.11 13.30 -22.20
CA ALA A 246 -14.16 11.93 -22.73
C ALA A 246 -13.12 11.03 -22.04
N ALA A 247 -11.87 11.51 -21.93
CA ALA A 247 -10.79 10.76 -21.28
C ALA A 247 -11.11 10.36 -19.84
N LYS A 248 -11.78 11.21 -19.06
CA LYS A 248 -12.14 10.89 -17.66
C LYS A 248 -13.24 9.84 -17.51
N GLN A 249 -13.98 9.52 -18.57
CA GLN A 249 -14.98 8.45 -18.55
C GLN A 249 -14.35 7.06 -18.64
N ASP A 250 -13.11 6.98 -19.13
CA ASP A 250 -12.36 5.73 -19.23
C ASP A 250 -12.09 5.07 -17.86
N GLU A 251 -12.18 3.74 -17.80
CA GLU A 251 -12.02 2.99 -16.54
C GLU A 251 -10.58 3.08 -16.01
N ASN A 252 -9.56 3.11 -16.88
CA ASN A 252 -8.15 3.21 -16.50
C ASN A 252 -7.81 4.60 -15.94
N ILE A 253 -8.29 5.65 -16.58
CA ILE A 253 -8.12 7.05 -16.13
C ILE A 253 -8.85 7.26 -14.80
N SER A 254 -10.11 6.82 -14.71
CA SER A 254 -10.90 6.93 -13.47
C SER A 254 -10.26 6.16 -12.31
N ALA A 255 -9.76 4.94 -12.57
CA ALA A 255 -9.03 4.16 -11.57
C ALA A 255 -7.76 4.89 -11.11
N PHE A 256 -6.98 5.46 -12.04
CA PHE A 256 -5.77 6.23 -11.73
C PHE A 256 -6.08 7.45 -10.87
N LEU A 257 -7.08 8.25 -11.25
CA LEU A 257 -7.47 9.46 -10.52
C LEU A 257 -8.02 9.15 -9.11
N SER A 258 -8.61 7.97 -8.92
CA SER A 258 -9.06 7.52 -7.59
C SER A 258 -7.90 7.16 -6.66
N PHE A 259 -6.74 6.83 -7.22
CA PHE A 259 -5.56 6.32 -6.52
C PHE A 259 -4.42 7.34 -6.39
N SER A 260 -4.23 8.19 -7.40
CA SER A 260 -3.13 9.15 -7.49
C SER A 260 -3.56 10.52 -6.98
N PRO A 261 -3.04 10.98 -5.83
CA PRO A 261 -3.34 12.30 -5.30
C PRO A 261 -2.49 13.42 -5.91
N VAL A 262 -1.40 13.10 -6.61
CA VAL A 262 -0.43 14.06 -7.16
C VAL A 262 0.04 13.53 -8.51
N TYR A 263 -0.43 14.19 -9.56
CA TYR A 263 -0.18 13.80 -10.94
C TYR A 263 -0.04 15.03 -11.83
N ARG A 264 0.60 14.84 -12.98
CA ARG A 264 0.50 15.72 -14.13
C ARG A 264 -0.33 15.05 -15.22
N TRP A 265 -0.83 15.84 -16.15
CA TRP A 265 -1.51 15.36 -17.33
C TRP A 265 -0.93 16.07 -18.55
N ASP A 266 -0.93 15.38 -19.68
CA ASP A 266 -0.49 15.88 -20.98
C ASP A 266 -1.51 15.41 -22.04
N ILE A 267 -1.78 16.25 -23.03
CA ILE A 267 -2.59 15.90 -24.20
C ILE A 267 -1.69 16.03 -25.42
N PHE A 268 -1.64 14.97 -26.23
CA PHE A 268 -0.95 14.96 -27.51
C PHE A 268 -1.97 14.81 -28.62
N ASP A 269 -1.82 15.63 -29.65
CA ASP A 269 -2.59 15.55 -30.88
C ASP A 269 -1.74 14.84 -31.93
N HIS A 270 -2.22 13.69 -32.39
CA HIS A 270 -1.60 12.89 -33.44
C HIS A 270 -2.51 12.87 -34.67
N ASP A 271 -1.93 12.58 -35.84
CA ASP A 271 -2.65 12.62 -37.12
C ASP A 271 -4.00 11.86 -37.14
N HIS A 272 -4.13 10.80 -36.34
CA HIS A 272 -5.31 9.93 -36.32
C HIS A 272 -6.03 9.82 -34.98
N TYR A 273 -5.47 10.37 -33.89
CA TYR A 273 -6.03 10.23 -32.55
C TYR A 273 -5.48 11.27 -31.57
N TYR A 274 -6.21 11.53 -30.50
CA TYR A 274 -5.71 12.23 -29.31
C TYR A 274 -5.18 11.24 -28.29
N GLU A 275 -4.02 11.51 -27.69
CA GLU A 275 -3.51 10.77 -26.53
C GLU A 275 -3.60 11.65 -25.29
N VAL A 276 -4.31 11.18 -24.27
CA VAL A 276 -4.34 11.82 -22.95
C VAL A 276 -3.57 10.96 -21.97
N ARG A 277 -2.50 11.53 -21.40
CA ARG A 277 -1.57 10.84 -20.50
C ARG A 277 -1.60 11.47 -19.12
N PHE A 278 -1.75 10.66 -18.09
CA PHE A 278 -1.62 11.02 -16.69
C PHE A 278 -0.40 10.33 -16.10
N ILE A 279 0.39 11.07 -15.32
CA ILE A 279 1.66 10.61 -14.77
C ILE A 279 1.70 10.91 -13.26
N ASP A 280 1.93 9.89 -12.45
CA ASP A 280 2.00 10.04 -10.99
C ASP A 280 3.38 10.54 -10.55
N LEU A 281 3.41 11.72 -9.94
CA LEU A 281 4.66 12.41 -9.59
C LEU A 281 5.34 11.84 -8.33
N ARG A 282 4.69 10.91 -7.61
CA ARG A 282 5.28 10.28 -6.42
C ARG A 282 6.39 9.28 -6.79
N TYR A 283 6.32 8.69 -7.98
CA TYR A 283 7.14 7.52 -8.34
C TYR A 283 8.31 7.85 -9.26
N ARG A 284 9.13 8.86 -8.97
CA ARG A 284 10.31 9.15 -9.79
C ARG A 284 11.34 8.00 -9.72
N SER A 285 11.66 7.40 -10.86
CA SER A 285 12.71 6.39 -11.01
C SER A 285 13.75 6.88 -11.99
N LYS A 286 14.99 7.12 -11.50
CA LYS A 286 16.01 7.86 -12.28
C LYS A 286 15.34 9.10 -12.87
N ASP A 287 15.37 9.30 -14.18
CA ASP A 287 14.91 10.54 -14.82
C ASP A 287 13.51 10.44 -15.46
N TYR A 288 12.71 9.45 -15.08
CA TYR A 288 11.35 9.28 -15.59
C TYR A 288 10.35 8.83 -14.51
N TYR A 289 9.06 8.88 -14.86
CA TYR A 289 7.94 8.49 -14.00
C TYR A 289 7.24 7.28 -14.61
N PRO A 290 7.36 6.09 -14.00
CA PRO A 290 6.91 4.85 -14.59
C PRO A 290 5.41 4.59 -14.38
N PHE A 291 4.75 5.22 -13.41
CA PHE A 291 3.34 4.93 -13.14
C PHE A 291 2.45 5.93 -13.85
N VAL A 292 1.75 5.45 -14.88
CA VAL A 292 0.97 6.28 -15.79
C VAL A 292 -0.40 5.68 -16.08
N ALA A 293 -1.33 6.52 -16.53
CA ALA A 293 -2.55 6.10 -17.18
C ALA A 293 -2.70 6.85 -18.51
N ILE A 294 -3.05 6.14 -19.57
CA ILE A 294 -3.11 6.66 -20.94
C ILE A 294 -4.41 6.21 -21.57
N VAL A 295 -5.04 7.11 -22.31
CA VAL A 295 -6.18 6.81 -23.16
C VAL A 295 -5.96 7.44 -24.53
N GLN A 296 -6.25 6.67 -25.58
CA GLN A 296 -6.27 7.12 -26.96
C GLN A 296 -7.72 7.28 -27.39
N LEU A 297 -8.05 8.45 -27.93
CA LEU A 297 -9.37 8.80 -28.42
C LEU A 297 -9.28 9.06 -29.93
N ASP A 298 -10.22 8.56 -30.72
CA ASP A 298 -10.32 9.00 -32.12
C ASP A 298 -10.73 10.49 -32.18
N HIS A 299 -10.70 11.08 -33.37
CA HIS A 299 -11.12 12.47 -33.57
C HIS A 299 -12.62 12.71 -33.29
N ASN A 300 -13.41 11.64 -33.16
CA ASN A 300 -14.81 11.68 -32.73
C ASN A 300 -14.97 11.49 -31.21
N LEU A 301 -13.87 11.44 -30.46
CA LEU A 301 -13.79 11.25 -29.01
C LEU A 301 -14.24 9.86 -28.52
N ASN A 302 -14.26 8.87 -29.40
CA ASN A 302 -14.44 7.47 -29.00
C ASN A 302 -13.14 6.90 -28.45
N ILE A 303 -13.23 6.13 -27.36
CA ILE A 303 -12.07 5.45 -26.77
C ILE A 303 -11.62 4.32 -27.69
N ILE A 304 -10.40 4.46 -28.24
CA ILE A 304 -9.74 3.43 -29.06
C ILE A 304 -9.05 2.42 -28.14
N SER A 305 -8.21 2.90 -27.23
CA SER A 305 -7.43 2.06 -26.33
C SER A 305 -7.11 2.81 -25.04
N SER A 306 -6.89 2.08 -23.94
CA SER A 306 -6.46 2.69 -22.69
C SER A 306 -5.70 1.73 -21.78
N TYR A 307 -4.77 2.28 -21.00
CA TYR A 307 -3.90 1.52 -20.13
C TYR A 307 -3.64 2.28 -18.83
N THR A 308 -3.60 1.58 -17.69
CA THR A 308 -3.06 2.11 -16.44
C THR A 308 -2.06 1.13 -15.84
N GLY A 309 -0.92 1.62 -15.33
CA GLY A 309 0.05 0.79 -14.64
C GLY A 309 1.49 1.27 -14.74
N TRP A 310 2.42 0.35 -14.42
CA TRP A 310 3.86 0.61 -14.43
C TRP A 310 4.47 0.35 -15.80
N ILE A 311 5.20 1.34 -16.30
CA ILE A 311 5.86 1.40 -17.59
C ILE A 311 7.31 1.77 -17.38
N PHE A 312 8.22 0.92 -17.83
CA PHE A 312 9.65 1.13 -17.68
C PHE A 312 10.35 1.55 -18.99
N SER A 313 9.59 1.65 -20.09
CA SER A 313 10.08 2.04 -21.42
C SER A 313 8.90 2.37 -22.35
N GLU A 314 9.04 3.36 -23.23
CA GLU A 314 8.05 3.74 -24.27
C GLU A 314 7.68 2.57 -25.21
N GLU A 315 8.65 1.72 -25.58
CA GLU A 315 8.38 0.55 -26.44
C GLU A 315 7.41 -0.45 -25.78
N LYS A 316 7.56 -0.70 -24.47
CA LYS A 316 6.62 -1.53 -23.70
C LYS A 316 5.25 -0.87 -23.56
N LEU A 317 5.18 0.46 -23.54
CA LEU A 317 3.91 1.18 -23.53
C LEU A 317 3.19 0.98 -24.86
N ARG A 318 3.85 1.26 -25.98
CA ARG A 318 3.29 1.08 -27.33
C ARG A 318 2.80 -0.35 -27.53
N LYS A 319 3.62 -1.35 -27.18
CA LYS A 319 3.22 -2.75 -27.25
C LYS A 319 1.97 -3.05 -26.43
N LYS A 320 1.78 -2.41 -25.26
CA LYS A 320 0.57 -2.61 -24.45
C LYS A 320 -0.66 -1.90 -25.00
N LEU A 321 -0.48 -0.75 -25.66
CA LEU A 321 -1.57 -0.02 -26.31
C LEU A 321 -2.00 -0.71 -27.62
N GLU A 322 -1.06 -1.23 -28.40
CA GLU A 322 -1.32 -1.98 -29.65
C GLU A 322 -1.93 -3.37 -29.44
N LEU A 323 -1.69 -4.00 -28.27
CA LEU A 323 -2.25 -5.32 -27.93
C LEU A 323 -3.68 -5.26 -27.36
N LEU A 324 -4.21 -4.05 -27.12
CA LEU A 324 -5.60 -3.89 -26.68
C LEU A 324 -6.49 -3.84 -27.93
N PRO A 325 -7.61 -4.59 -27.97
CA PRO A 325 -8.32 -4.85 -29.21
C PRO A 325 -8.80 -3.55 -29.88
N HIS A 326 -8.65 -3.50 -31.20
CA HIS A 326 -9.26 -2.53 -32.10
C HIS A 326 -10.79 -2.53 -32.00
#